data_AF-A0A7V3N917-F1
#
_entry.id   AF-A0A7V3N917-F1
#
_cell.length_a   1.000
_cell.length_b   1.000
_cell.length_c   1.000
_cell.angle_alpha   90.00
_cell.angle_beta   90.00
_cell.angle_gamma   90.00
#
_symmetry.space_group_name_H-M   'P 1'
#
loop_
_entity.id
_entity.type
_entity.pdbx_description
1 polymer ?
#
loop_
_entity_poly.entity_id
_entity_poly.type
_entity_poly.pdbx_seq_one_letter_code
_entity_poly.pdbx_strand_id
1 'polypeptide(L)'
;MSQDPRQLLKQELAMVSVADEQGWLEYLPLAARLAALGEPEPLARWPELVRPFGGCLEPLLVERSEEGIWDLEHSVGKDLGLGVIDAQDFFCFLRREGGILPERGSRMLAAWIEAAERTVLDEEAALTLRKFLRRFPLPVVDRLAVVDAAKSFAEESILAAAARPCPIVDYQWPPLPSSVPALAEVGQLDAGTPSDRLKRYFERLDVGVEMPSLGKLAVSRRIDDRWRVVIDIERDDGTVPDIEMVRLGRLPGQPATDAPGRWLVDLRPWEHLQRLRLMESPLVVGFQNGHRL
;
A
#
# COMPACT_ATOMS: atom_id res chain seq x y z
N MET A 1 5.27 -34.16 -7.01
CA MET A 1 4.67 -34.56 -5.71
C MET A 1 4.70 -33.31 -4.82
N SER A 2 3.56 -32.70 -4.51
CA SER A 2 3.53 -31.55 -3.58
C SER A 2 3.80 -32.08 -2.18
N GLN A 3 4.82 -31.56 -1.49
CA GLN A 3 5.05 -31.86 -0.08
C GLN A 3 3.85 -31.34 0.75
N ASP A 4 3.47 -32.06 1.80
CA ASP A 4 2.40 -31.63 2.73
C ASP A 4 2.84 -30.31 3.40
N PRO A 5 2.07 -29.21 3.27
CA PRO A 5 2.39 -27.91 3.87
C PRO A 5 2.65 -27.98 5.38
N ARG A 6 1.97 -28.88 6.10
CA ARG A 6 2.20 -29.06 7.55
C ARG A 6 3.57 -29.64 7.84
N GLN A 7 4.03 -30.59 7.01
CA GLN A 7 5.37 -31.16 7.15
C GLN A 7 6.46 -30.13 6.85
N LEU A 8 6.24 -29.25 5.87
CA LEU A 8 7.14 -28.14 5.58
C LEU A 8 7.20 -27.15 6.75
N LEU A 9 6.06 -26.73 7.28
CA LEU A 9 6.01 -25.83 8.44
C LEU A 9 6.66 -26.46 9.67
N LYS A 10 6.49 -27.76 9.91
CA LYS A 10 7.20 -28.48 10.99
C LYS A 10 8.71 -28.49 10.79
N GLN A 11 9.18 -28.66 9.55
CA GLN A 11 10.61 -28.60 9.24
C GLN A 11 11.15 -27.19 9.47
N GLU A 12 10.44 -26.17 9.02
CA GLU A 12 10.81 -24.76 9.24
C GLU A 12 10.83 -24.44 10.73
N LEU A 13 9.78 -24.80 11.47
CA LEU A 13 9.70 -24.61 12.91
C LEU A 13 10.81 -25.34 13.68
N ALA A 14 11.21 -26.55 13.23
CA ALA A 14 12.30 -27.30 13.84
C ALA A 14 13.68 -26.67 13.63
N MET A 15 13.82 -25.78 12.63
CA MET A 15 15.05 -25.01 12.39
C MET A 15 15.10 -23.72 13.21
N VAL A 16 13.96 -23.26 13.75
CA VAL A 16 13.91 -22.04 14.57
C VAL A 16 14.49 -22.32 15.96
N SER A 17 15.51 -21.55 16.33
CA SER A 17 16.11 -21.58 17.65
C SER A 17 15.49 -20.50 18.54
N VAL A 18 14.71 -20.91 19.54
CA VAL A 18 14.10 -19.98 20.52
C VAL A 18 15.08 -19.74 21.68
N ALA A 19 16.25 -19.17 21.34
CA ALA A 19 17.28 -18.82 22.33
C ALA A 19 17.13 -17.37 22.84
N ASP A 20 16.47 -16.52 22.06
CA ASP A 20 16.26 -15.11 22.31
C ASP A 20 14.87 -14.64 21.82
N GLU A 21 14.61 -13.35 21.99
CA GLU A 21 13.34 -12.69 21.65
C GLU A 21 13.04 -12.77 20.14
N GLN A 22 14.08 -12.65 19.31
CA GLN A 22 13.95 -12.73 17.85
C GLN A 22 13.56 -14.14 17.41
N GLY A 23 14.23 -15.17 17.93
CA GLY A 23 13.87 -16.56 17.65
C GLY A 23 12.47 -16.91 18.12
N TRP A 24 11.98 -16.28 19.19
CA TRP A 24 10.59 -16.41 19.62
C TRP A 24 9.61 -15.74 18.64
N LEU A 25 9.92 -14.53 18.17
CA LEU A 25 9.12 -13.82 17.17
C LEU A 25 9.09 -14.55 15.81
N GLU A 26 10.12 -15.31 15.46
CA GLU A 26 10.14 -16.18 14.27
C GLU A 26 9.35 -17.48 14.48
N TYR A 27 9.39 -18.03 15.70
CA TYR A 27 8.67 -19.25 16.05
C TYR A 27 7.16 -19.07 16.02
N LEU A 28 6.68 -17.95 16.57
CA LEU A 28 5.27 -17.74 16.87
C LEU A 28 4.36 -17.73 15.63
N PRO A 29 4.69 -17.01 14.53
CA PRO A 29 3.93 -17.04 13.27
C PRO A 29 3.77 -18.46 12.71
N LEU A 30 4.86 -19.23 12.69
CA LEU A 30 4.88 -20.60 12.16
C LEU A 30 4.02 -21.54 13.01
N ALA A 31 4.13 -21.44 14.33
CA ALA A 31 3.33 -22.22 15.27
C ALA A 31 1.83 -21.87 15.18
N ALA A 32 1.50 -20.58 15.04
CA ALA A 32 0.12 -20.12 14.86
C ALA A 32 -0.50 -20.62 13.55
N ARG A 33 0.27 -20.63 12.46
CA ARG A 33 -0.16 -21.18 11.17
C ARG A 33 -0.37 -22.70 11.22
N LEU A 34 0.51 -23.44 11.90
CA LEU A 34 0.32 -24.88 12.13
C LEU A 34 -0.96 -25.15 12.94
N ALA A 35 -1.23 -24.35 13.97
CA ALA A 35 -2.47 -24.45 14.73
C ALA A 35 -3.71 -24.18 13.86
N ALA A 36 -3.64 -23.23 12.92
CA ALA A 36 -4.69 -22.99 11.94
C ALA A 36 -4.90 -24.15 10.95
N LEU A 37 -3.85 -24.93 10.70
CA LEU A 37 -3.91 -26.15 9.90
C LEU A 37 -4.29 -27.41 10.70
N GLY A 38 -4.72 -27.25 11.95
CA GLY A 38 -5.21 -28.32 12.80
C GLY A 38 -4.14 -29.02 13.65
N GLU A 39 -2.95 -28.42 13.77
CA GLU A 39 -1.86 -28.92 14.62
C GLU A 39 -1.51 -27.90 15.71
N PRO A 40 -2.28 -27.85 16.82
CA PRO A 40 -2.14 -26.82 17.83
C PRO A 40 -0.97 -27.04 18.80
N GLU A 41 -0.39 -28.24 18.86
CA GLU A 41 0.63 -28.61 19.85
C GLU A 41 1.86 -27.69 19.85
N PRO A 42 2.39 -27.23 18.70
CA PRO A 42 3.49 -26.28 18.70
C PRO A 42 3.08 -24.94 19.32
N LEU A 43 1.91 -24.41 18.94
CA LEU A 43 1.43 -23.14 19.49
C LEU A 43 1.24 -23.25 21.01
N ALA A 44 0.67 -24.33 21.52
CA ALA A 44 0.45 -24.52 22.95
C ALA A 44 1.70 -24.40 23.83
N ARG A 45 2.92 -24.52 23.25
CA ARG A 45 4.20 -24.37 23.96
C ARG A 45 4.65 -22.92 24.10
N TRP A 46 4.03 -21.97 23.40
CA TRP A 46 4.45 -20.57 23.39
C TRP A 46 4.58 -19.94 24.79
N PRO A 47 3.71 -20.24 25.79
CA PRO A 47 3.82 -19.63 27.12
C PRO A 47 5.06 -20.10 27.88
N GLU A 48 5.50 -21.34 27.64
CA GLU A 48 6.73 -21.88 28.23
C GLU A 48 7.96 -21.26 27.58
N LEU A 49 7.91 -21.08 26.26
CA LEU A 49 8.99 -20.52 25.46
C LEU A 49 9.22 -19.03 25.72
N VAL A 50 8.16 -18.27 26.05
CA VAL A 50 8.28 -16.84 26.35
C VAL A 50 8.71 -16.55 27.78
N ARG A 51 8.57 -17.54 28.69
CA ARG A 51 8.85 -17.40 30.12
C ARG A 51 10.25 -16.87 30.45
N PRO A 52 11.32 -17.24 29.73
CA PRO A 52 12.66 -16.68 29.96
C PRO A 52 12.75 -15.17 29.70
N PHE A 53 11.88 -14.62 28.84
CA PHE A 53 11.81 -13.20 28.49
C PHE A 53 10.90 -12.41 29.45
N GLY A 54 10.86 -12.80 30.73
CA GLY A 54 9.87 -12.35 31.72
C GLY A 54 9.53 -10.87 31.68
N GLY A 55 8.22 -10.54 31.70
CA GLY A 55 7.72 -9.15 31.65
C GLY A 55 7.91 -8.42 30.31
N CYS A 56 8.82 -8.87 29.44
CA CYS A 56 9.10 -8.26 28.14
C CYS A 56 8.09 -8.63 27.04
N LEU A 57 7.18 -9.58 27.29
CA LEU A 57 6.17 -9.99 26.31
C LEU A 57 5.32 -8.80 25.81
N GLU A 58 4.83 -7.95 26.71
CA GLU A 58 4.04 -6.79 26.29
C GLU A 58 4.88 -5.80 25.48
N PRO A 59 6.05 -5.34 25.95
CA PRO A 59 6.97 -4.52 25.15
C PRO A 59 7.29 -5.12 23.77
N LEU A 60 7.61 -6.41 23.69
CA LEU A 60 7.96 -7.09 22.44
C LEU A 60 6.81 -7.10 21.43
N LEU A 61 5.58 -7.37 21.89
CA LEU A 61 4.41 -7.34 21.02
C LEU A 61 4.08 -5.92 20.56
N VAL A 62 4.27 -4.92 21.43
CA VAL A 62 4.08 -3.51 21.09
C VAL A 62 5.10 -3.10 20.02
N GLU A 63 6.38 -3.32 20.27
CA GLU A 63 7.48 -2.98 19.35
C GLU A 63 7.29 -3.67 18.00
N ARG A 64 7.04 -4.99 17.99
CA ARG A 64 6.80 -5.72 16.74
C ARG A 64 5.58 -5.20 15.97
N SER A 65 4.53 -4.80 16.67
CA SER A 65 3.34 -4.22 16.03
C SER A 65 3.62 -2.84 15.44
N GLU A 66 4.40 -2.00 16.14
CA GLU A 66 4.80 -0.67 15.67
C GLU A 66 5.70 -0.78 14.42
N GLU A 67 6.69 -1.67 14.44
CA GLU A 67 7.51 -2.00 13.28
C GLU A 67 6.64 -2.51 12.12
N GLY A 68 5.73 -3.44 12.40
CA GLY A 68 4.85 -4.02 11.38
C GLY A 68 3.92 -2.98 10.74
N ILE A 69 3.41 -2.02 11.50
CA ILE A 69 2.63 -0.90 10.95
C ILE A 69 3.52 -0.02 10.07
N TRP A 70 4.71 0.33 10.57
CA TRP A 70 5.66 1.14 9.81
C TRP A 70 6.06 0.47 8.49
N ASP A 71 6.33 -0.84 8.51
CA ASP A 71 6.67 -1.64 7.32
C ASP A 71 5.53 -1.61 6.30
N LEU A 72 4.27 -1.74 6.74
CA LEU A 72 3.10 -1.68 5.84
C LEU A 72 2.93 -0.31 5.17
N GLU A 73 3.29 0.77 5.86
CA GLU A 73 3.16 2.14 5.35
C GLU A 73 4.29 2.51 4.36
N HIS A 74 5.48 1.94 4.54
CA HIS A 74 6.69 2.35 3.82
C HIS A 74 7.23 1.31 2.84
N SER A 75 6.77 0.06 2.91
CA SER A 75 7.20 -1.01 2.00
C SER A 75 6.38 -1.06 0.72
N VAL A 76 6.99 -1.63 -0.32
CA VAL A 76 6.35 -1.91 -1.60
C VAL A 76 6.79 -3.28 -2.10
N GLY A 77 6.08 -3.81 -3.08
CA GLY A 77 6.43 -5.03 -3.79
C GLY A 77 6.52 -6.23 -2.87
N LYS A 78 7.60 -7.01 -2.99
CA LYS A 78 7.80 -8.23 -2.21
C LYS A 78 7.75 -7.98 -0.70
N ASP A 79 8.35 -6.91 -0.22
CA ASP A 79 8.48 -6.63 1.21
C ASP A 79 7.12 -6.29 1.83
N LEU A 80 6.28 -5.54 1.10
CA LEU A 80 4.88 -5.32 1.47
C LEU A 80 4.09 -6.65 1.55
N GLY A 81 4.32 -7.55 0.58
CA GLY A 81 3.72 -8.88 0.59
C GLY A 81 4.13 -9.71 1.81
N LEU A 82 5.40 -9.62 2.24
CA LEU A 82 5.89 -10.29 3.45
C LEU A 82 5.29 -9.68 4.72
N GLY A 83 5.21 -8.35 4.83
CA GLY A 83 4.60 -7.69 5.99
C GLY A 83 3.12 -8.09 6.20
N VAL A 84 2.36 -8.28 5.12
CA VAL A 84 0.97 -8.75 5.19
C VAL A 84 0.88 -10.23 5.58
N ILE A 85 1.84 -11.06 5.14
CA ILE A 85 1.92 -12.46 5.56
C ILE A 85 2.17 -12.54 7.07
N ASP A 86 3.11 -11.75 7.59
CA ASP A 86 3.41 -11.67 9.02
C ASP A 86 2.19 -11.23 9.82
N ALA A 87 1.53 -10.14 9.42
CA ALA A 87 0.32 -9.65 10.08
C ALA A 87 -0.79 -10.72 10.13
N GLN A 88 -0.93 -11.53 9.07
CA GLN A 88 -1.90 -12.62 9.05
C GLN A 88 -1.53 -13.77 9.99
N ASP A 89 -0.25 -14.07 10.14
CA ASP A 89 0.19 -15.10 11.10
C ASP A 89 0.04 -14.62 12.55
N PHE A 90 0.27 -13.34 12.81
CA PHE A 90 -0.06 -12.73 14.10
C PHE A 90 -1.56 -12.62 14.34
N PHE A 91 -2.39 -12.48 13.31
CA PHE A 91 -3.84 -12.65 13.43
C PHE A 91 -4.23 -14.06 13.86
N CYS A 92 -3.61 -15.09 13.26
CA CYS A 92 -3.83 -16.48 13.67
C CYS A 92 -3.48 -16.70 15.15
N PHE A 93 -2.41 -16.05 15.62
CA PHE A 93 -1.99 -16.06 17.02
C PHE A 93 -3.00 -15.35 17.92
N LEU A 94 -3.31 -14.09 17.65
CA LEU A 94 -4.24 -13.27 18.44
C LEU A 94 -5.62 -13.92 18.56
N ARG A 95 -6.12 -14.53 17.47
CA ARG A 95 -7.41 -15.23 17.46
C ARG A 95 -7.47 -16.41 18.43
N ARG A 96 -6.36 -17.12 18.63
CA ARG A 96 -6.28 -18.33 19.47
C ARG A 96 -5.90 -18.00 20.91
N GLU A 97 -4.98 -17.06 21.09
CA GLU A 97 -4.30 -16.82 22.37
C GLU A 97 -4.59 -15.42 22.95
N GLY A 98 -5.36 -14.58 22.28
CA GLY A 98 -5.61 -13.19 22.68
C GLY A 98 -6.24 -13.02 24.07
N GLY A 99 -6.94 -14.05 24.57
CA GLY A 99 -7.52 -14.03 25.92
C GLY A 99 -6.52 -14.12 27.07
N ILE A 100 -5.26 -14.48 26.79
CA ILE A 100 -4.19 -14.62 27.79
C ILE A 100 -3.02 -13.66 27.57
N LEU A 101 -3.09 -12.83 26.53
CA LEU A 101 -2.09 -11.81 26.23
C LEU A 101 -2.29 -10.55 27.10
N PRO A 102 -1.20 -9.80 27.38
CA PRO A 102 -1.31 -8.48 27.99
C PRO A 102 -2.22 -7.55 27.18
N GLU A 103 -3.00 -6.71 27.86
CA GLU A 103 -4.04 -5.90 27.21
C GLU A 103 -3.46 -4.95 26.16
N ARG A 104 -2.34 -4.25 26.47
CA ARG A 104 -1.73 -3.32 25.53
C ARG A 104 -1.11 -4.05 24.34
N GLY A 105 -0.43 -5.17 24.58
CA GLY A 105 0.14 -6.01 23.51
C GLY A 105 -0.94 -6.53 22.56
N SER A 106 -2.06 -7.00 23.10
CA SER A 106 -3.23 -7.44 22.31
C SER A 106 -3.81 -6.32 21.46
N ARG A 107 -3.93 -5.11 22.04
CA ARG A 107 -4.44 -3.94 21.34
C ARG A 107 -3.53 -3.50 20.19
N MET A 108 -2.22 -3.53 20.41
CA MET A 108 -1.25 -3.15 19.37
C MET A 108 -1.21 -4.18 18.24
N LEU A 109 -1.25 -5.47 18.55
CA LEU A 109 -1.40 -6.51 17.52
C LEU A 109 -2.68 -6.31 16.71
N ALA A 110 -3.80 -6.04 17.38
CA ALA A 110 -5.07 -5.76 16.69
C ALA A 110 -4.98 -4.54 15.76
N ALA A 111 -4.27 -3.48 16.17
CA ALA A 111 -4.05 -2.29 15.34
C ALA A 111 -3.19 -2.61 14.10
N TRP A 112 -2.14 -3.42 14.25
CA TRP A 112 -1.33 -3.88 13.12
C TRP A 112 -2.13 -4.73 12.14
N ILE A 113 -2.96 -5.64 12.66
CA ILE A 113 -3.85 -6.48 11.86
C ILE A 113 -4.87 -5.62 11.09
N GLU A 114 -5.49 -4.64 11.75
CA GLU A 114 -6.43 -3.71 11.13
C GLU A 114 -5.75 -2.85 10.05
N ALA A 115 -4.50 -2.44 10.26
CA ALA A 115 -3.71 -1.75 9.25
C ALA A 115 -3.47 -2.65 8.02
N ALA A 116 -3.06 -3.90 8.23
CA ALA A 116 -2.84 -4.87 7.16
C ALA A 116 -4.12 -5.14 6.33
N GLU A 117 -5.29 -5.21 6.97
CA GLU A 117 -6.57 -5.36 6.26
C GLU A 117 -6.94 -4.17 5.38
N ARG A 118 -6.41 -2.98 5.69
CA ARG A 118 -6.63 -1.74 4.93
C ARG A 118 -5.57 -1.49 3.86
N THR A 119 -4.43 -2.18 3.94
CA THR A 119 -3.32 -2.04 3.00
C THR A 119 -3.73 -2.46 1.58
N VAL A 120 -3.46 -1.59 0.62
CA VAL A 120 -3.65 -1.90 -0.81
C VAL A 120 -2.38 -2.53 -1.34
N LEU A 121 -2.48 -3.76 -1.84
CA LEU A 121 -1.34 -4.48 -2.41
C LEU A 121 -1.06 -4.02 -3.84
N ASP A 122 0.23 -3.83 -4.16
CA ASP A 122 0.66 -3.81 -5.55
C ASP A 122 0.75 -5.24 -6.12
N GLU A 123 1.04 -5.34 -7.43
CA GLU A 123 1.04 -6.62 -8.15
C GLU A 123 2.09 -7.60 -7.61
N GLU A 124 3.26 -7.11 -7.21
CA GLU A 124 4.34 -7.94 -6.71
C GLU A 124 4.06 -8.39 -5.27
N ALA A 125 3.50 -7.52 -4.43
CA ALA A 125 3.01 -7.86 -3.10
C ALA A 125 1.92 -8.95 -3.17
N ALA A 126 0.92 -8.76 -4.04
CA ALA A 126 -0.15 -9.72 -4.26
C ALA A 126 0.35 -11.05 -4.85
N LEU A 127 1.34 -11.02 -5.75
CA LEU A 127 1.97 -12.24 -6.27
C LEU A 127 2.72 -13.00 -5.17
N THR A 128 3.45 -12.28 -4.32
CA THR A 128 4.19 -12.85 -3.17
C THR A 128 3.23 -13.53 -2.22
N LEU A 129 2.17 -12.84 -1.82
CA LEU A 129 1.09 -13.39 -0.98
C LEU A 129 0.46 -14.64 -1.61
N ARG A 130 0.09 -14.60 -2.90
CA ARG A 130 -0.51 -15.75 -3.59
C ARG A 130 0.43 -16.95 -3.66
N LYS A 131 1.72 -16.74 -3.96
CA LYS A 131 2.72 -17.81 -3.97
C LYS A 131 2.86 -18.44 -2.59
N PHE A 132 2.90 -17.61 -1.55
CA PHE A 132 3.00 -18.05 -0.17
C PHE A 132 1.79 -18.88 0.25
N LEU A 133 0.56 -18.40 0.01
CA LEU A 133 -0.67 -19.12 0.36
C LEU A 133 -0.89 -20.43 -0.41
N ARG A 134 -0.33 -20.54 -1.62
CA ARG A 134 -0.31 -21.83 -2.35
C ARG A 134 0.60 -22.84 -1.68
N ARG A 135 1.72 -22.39 -1.12
CA ARG A 135 2.68 -23.24 -0.40
C ARG A 135 2.22 -23.55 1.02
N PHE A 136 1.65 -22.56 1.71
CA PHE A 136 1.22 -22.61 3.10
C PHE A 136 -0.22 -22.09 3.21
N PRO A 137 -1.22 -22.92 2.88
CA PRO A 137 -2.62 -22.51 2.89
C PRO A 137 -3.07 -22.17 4.32
N LEU A 138 -4.09 -21.32 4.41
CA LEU A 138 -4.84 -21.06 5.63
C LEU A 138 -6.34 -21.30 5.39
N PRO A 139 -7.12 -21.71 6.39
CA PRO A 139 -8.58 -21.65 6.32
C PRO A 139 -9.07 -20.21 6.12
N VAL A 140 -10.17 -20.01 5.38
CA VAL A 140 -10.79 -18.68 5.15
C VAL A 140 -11.02 -17.92 6.46
N VAL A 141 -11.51 -18.61 7.49
CA VAL A 141 -11.79 -18.00 8.81
C VAL A 141 -10.56 -17.47 9.55
N ASP A 142 -9.36 -17.90 9.15
CA ASP A 142 -8.07 -17.50 9.72
C ASP A 142 -7.30 -16.56 8.78
N ARG A 143 -7.91 -16.11 7.68
CA ARG A 143 -7.31 -15.16 6.75
C ARG A 143 -7.78 -13.74 7.03
N LEU A 144 -6.89 -12.80 6.77
CA LEU A 144 -7.24 -11.38 6.76
C LEU A 144 -8.11 -11.06 5.54
N ALA A 145 -8.95 -10.02 5.64
CA ALA A 145 -9.82 -9.62 4.53
C ALA A 145 -9.05 -9.34 3.22
N VAL A 146 -7.86 -8.75 3.32
CA VAL A 146 -6.95 -8.48 2.19
C VAL A 146 -6.46 -9.78 1.50
N VAL A 147 -6.44 -10.90 2.23
CA VAL A 147 -5.94 -12.20 1.79
C VAL A 147 -7.06 -13.08 1.21
N ASP A 148 -8.25 -13.06 1.81
CA ASP A 148 -9.40 -13.80 1.30
C ASP A 148 -9.89 -13.29 -0.05
N ALA A 149 -9.77 -11.98 -0.27
CA ALA A 149 -10.12 -11.35 -1.52
C ALA A 149 -8.92 -11.36 -2.49
N ALA A 150 -8.30 -12.52 -2.70
CA ALA A 150 -7.24 -12.73 -3.69
C ALA A 150 -7.80 -12.54 -5.11
N LYS A 151 -7.85 -11.28 -5.55
CA LYS A 151 -8.52 -10.87 -6.77
C LYS A 151 -7.64 -11.11 -7.99
N SER A 152 -8.29 -11.34 -9.14
CA SER A 152 -7.58 -11.35 -10.41
C SER A 152 -6.91 -9.99 -10.66
N PHE A 153 -5.84 -9.93 -11.45
CA PHE A 153 -5.17 -8.67 -11.80
C PHE A 153 -6.14 -7.58 -12.32
N ALA A 154 -7.19 -8.01 -13.04
CA ALA A 154 -8.27 -7.14 -13.52
C ALA A 154 -9.15 -6.63 -12.37
N GLU A 155 -9.48 -7.48 -11.39
CA GLU A 155 -10.27 -7.11 -10.22
C GLU A 155 -9.45 -6.34 -9.16
N GLU A 156 -8.13 -6.55 -9.06
CA GLU A 156 -7.22 -5.72 -8.26
C GLU A 156 -7.12 -4.31 -8.85
N SER A 157 -7.10 -4.19 -10.18
CA SER A 157 -7.12 -2.89 -10.87
C SER A 157 -8.48 -2.20 -10.72
N ILE A 158 -9.58 -2.97 -10.79
CA ILE A 158 -10.94 -2.46 -10.63
C ILE A 158 -11.27 -2.17 -9.16
N LEU A 159 -10.74 -2.89 -8.16
CA LEU A 159 -10.94 -2.60 -6.74
C LEU A 159 -9.90 -1.68 -6.13
N ALA A 160 -8.70 -1.53 -6.68
CA ALA A 160 -7.89 -0.34 -6.44
C ALA A 160 -8.61 0.92 -6.99
N ALA A 161 -9.46 0.74 -8.02
CA ALA A 161 -10.36 1.77 -8.55
C ALA A 161 -11.76 1.80 -7.89
N ALA A 162 -12.16 0.79 -7.09
CA ALA A 162 -13.51 0.65 -6.52
C ALA A 162 -13.56 0.38 -5.01
N ALA A 163 -12.42 0.32 -4.32
CA ALA A 163 -12.34 0.49 -2.87
C ALA A 163 -13.02 1.83 -2.55
N ARG A 164 -14.06 1.77 -1.71
CA ARG A 164 -15.06 2.81 -1.73
C ARG A 164 -14.52 4.19 -1.30
N PRO A 165 -15.12 5.26 -1.84
CA PRO A 165 -14.82 6.65 -1.51
C PRO A 165 -15.14 7.02 -0.05
N CYS A 166 -14.26 7.77 0.63
CA CYS A 166 -14.75 9.04 1.22
C CYS A 166 -15.36 9.83 0.07
N PRO A 167 -16.52 10.47 0.17
CA PRO A 167 -17.28 11.02 -0.98
C PRO A 167 -16.35 11.61 -2.06
N ILE A 168 -16.07 10.79 -3.09
CA ILE A 168 -15.18 11.09 -4.22
C ILE A 168 -16.11 11.73 -5.25
N VAL A 169 -15.74 12.93 -5.67
CA VAL A 169 -16.16 13.45 -6.97
C VAL A 169 -15.09 12.99 -7.93
N ASP A 170 -15.34 11.88 -8.63
CA ASP A 170 -14.46 11.43 -9.72
C ASP A 170 -14.64 12.45 -10.85
N TYR A 171 -13.77 13.46 -10.90
CA TYR A 171 -13.74 14.36 -12.04
C TYR A 171 -12.91 13.69 -13.15
N GLN A 172 -13.61 12.96 -14.02
CA GLN A 172 -13.00 12.50 -15.26
C GLN A 172 -12.66 13.72 -16.12
N TRP A 173 -11.36 13.94 -16.28
CA TRP A 173 -10.83 14.94 -17.19
C TRP A 173 -11.48 14.80 -18.57
N PRO A 174 -11.80 15.91 -19.26
CA PRO A 174 -12.35 15.84 -20.59
C PRO A 174 -11.46 14.96 -21.47
N PRO A 175 -12.00 13.95 -22.16
CA PRO A 175 -11.21 13.14 -23.07
C PRO A 175 -10.58 14.05 -24.13
N LEU A 176 -9.33 13.76 -24.49
CA LEU A 176 -8.69 14.42 -25.61
C LEU A 176 -9.55 14.22 -26.87
N PRO A 177 -9.65 15.23 -27.76
CA PRO A 177 -10.29 15.04 -29.05
C PRO A 177 -9.66 13.85 -29.78
N SER A 178 -10.47 13.03 -30.45
CA SER A 178 -10.01 11.83 -31.17
C SER A 178 -9.02 12.11 -32.31
N SER A 179 -8.77 13.37 -32.64
CA SER A 179 -7.80 13.84 -33.62
C SER A 179 -6.37 13.98 -33.07
N VAL A 180 -6.15 13.78 -31.77
CA VAL A 180 -4.85 13.97 -31.15
C VAL A 180 -4.09 12.63 -31.06
N PRO A 181 -2.88 12.50 -31.65
CA PRO A 181 -2.09 11.27 -31.64
C PRO A 181 -1.77 10.78 -30.22
N ALA A 182 -1.54 9.48 -30.04
CA ALA A 182 -1.27 8.89 -28.73
C ALA A 182 0.04 9.45 -28.12
N LEU A 183 0.15 9.51 -26.79
CA LEU A 183 1.30 10.12 -26.09
C LEU A 183 2.63 9.45 -26.48
N ALA A 184 2.60 8.15 -26.76
CA ALA A 184 3.71 7.37 -27.31
C ALA A 184 4.16 7.82 -28.73
N GLU A 185 3.26 8.36 -29.54
CA GLU A 185 3.53 8.89 -30.89
C GLU A 185 4.08 10.32 -30.85
N VAL A 186 3.86 11.04 -29.73
CA VAL A 186 4.27 12.43 -29.52
C VAL A 186 5.55 12.53 -28.69
N GLY A 187 5.92 11.48 -27.96
CA GLY A 187 7.05 11.41 -27.03
C GLY A 187 8.44 11.36 -27.68
N GLN A 188 8.75 12.34 -28.55
CA GLN A 188 10.12 12.59 -29.00
C GLN A 188 10.86 13.45 -27.94
N LEU A 189 12.11 13.11 -27.69
CA LEU A 189 13.02 13.85 -26.82
C LEU A 189 13.82 14.86 -27.64
N ASP A 190 13.94 16.09 -27.13
CA ASP A 190 14.97 17.02 -27.58
C ASP A 190 16.13 16.95 -26.59
N ALA A 191 17.24 16.32 -26.96
CA ALA A 191 18.45 16.24 -26.13
C ALA A 191 18.22 15.78 -24.66
N GLY A 192 17.24 14.89 -24.43
CA GLY A 192 16.92 14.33 -23.11
C GLY A 192 15.87 15.10 -22.30
N THR A 193 15.39 16.25 -22.77
CA THR A 193 14.28 17.00 -22.15
C THR A 193 12.94 16.70 -22.86
N PRO A 194 11.80 16.96 -22.20
CA PRO A 194 10.49 16.90 -22.87
C PRO A 194 10.46 17.89 -24.05
N SER A 195 10.14 17.41 -25.24
CA SER A 195 9.95 18.30 -26.39
C SER A 195 8.76 19.25 -26.16
N ASP A 196 8.79 20.41 -26.81
CA ASP A 196 7.69 21.38 -26.72
C ASP A 196 6.35 20.83 -27.23
N ARG A 197 6.41 19.82 -28.11
CA ARG A 197 5.24 19.10 -28.58
C ARG A 197 4.63 18.23 -27.48
N LEU A 198 5.47 17.53 -26.71
CA LEU A 198 5.04 16.73 -25.56
C LEU A 198 4.47 17.61 -24.45
N LYS A 199 5.14 18.73 -24.13
CA LYS A 199 4.65 19.70 -23.15
C LYS A 199 3.25 20.18 -23.48
N ARG A 200 3.04 20.66 -24.71
CA ARG A 200 1.73 21.12 -25.20
C ARG A 200 0.67 20.02 -25.19
N TYR A 201 1.05 18.78 -25.50
CA TYR A 201 0.12 17.66 -25.46
C TYR A 201 -0.38 17.36 -24.04
N PHE A 202 0.54 17.36 -23.08
CA PHE A 202 0.25 17.00 -21.69
C PHE A 202 -0.43 18.14 -20.92
N GLU A 203 -0.12 19.38 -21.28
CA GLU A 203 -0.59 20.59 -20.61
C GLU A 203 -2.12 20.69 -20.57
N ARG A 204 -2.65 20.92 -19.37
CA ARG A 204 -4.04 21.30 -19.13
C ARG A 204 -4.01 22.45 -18.15
N LEU A 205 -4.61 23.57 -18.52
CA LEU A 205 -4.64 24.77 -17.69
C LEU A 205 -6.07 25.04 -17.24
N ASP A 206 -6.19 25.46 -15.99
CA ASP A 206 -7.38 26.01 -15.35
C ASP A 206 -8.63 25.14 -15.55
N VAL A 207 -8.45 23.83 -15.44
CA VAL A 207 -9.58 22.91 -15.56
C VAL A 207 -10.43 23.06 -14.31
N GLY A 208 -11.62 23.62 -14.51
CA GLY A 208 -12.59 23.84 -13.45
C GLY A 208 -13.15 22.51 -12.94
N VAL A 209 -13.08 22.31 -11.63
CA VAL A 209 -13.65 21.14 -10.94
C VAL A 209 -14.53 21.62 -9.80
N GLU A 210 -15.80 21.22 -9.81
CA GLU A 210 -16.74 21.55 -8.74
C GLU A 210 -16.72 20.44 -7.68
N MET A 211 -16.33 20.79 -6.45
CA MET A 211 -16.31 19.88 -5.30
C MET A 211 -17.32 20.31 -4.24
N PRO A 212 -18.24 19.44 -3.79
CA PRO A 212 -19.29 19.76 -2.83
C PRO A 212 -18.82 20.42 -1.52
N SER A 213 -17.62 20.10 -1.05
CA SER A 213 -17.06 20.58 0.23
C SER A 213 -16.06 21.72 0.08
N LEU A 214 -15.52 21.94 -1.12
CA LEU A 214 -14.45 22.91 -1.39
C LEU A 214 -14.86 24.01 -2.37
N GLY A 215 -16.04 23.89 -2.99
CA GLY A 215 -16.50 24.79 -4.04
C GLY A 215 -15.77 24.49 -5.36
N LYS A 216 -15.66 25.51 -6.21
CA LYS A 216 -15.02 25.39 -7.51
C LYS A 216 -13.51 25.57 -7.40
N LEU A 217 -12.79 24.58 -7.91
CA LEU A 217 -11.33 24.52 -8.00
C LEU A 217 -10.90 24.74 -9.45
N ALA A 218 -9.74 25.36 -9.65
CA ALA A 218 -9.00 25.37 -10.89
C ALA A 218 -7.77 24.46 -10.74
N VAL A 219 -7.65 23.48 -11.62
CA VAL A 219 -6.55 22.51 -11.58
C VAL A 219 -5.77 22.59 -12.90
N SER A 220 -4.49 22.90 -12.76
CA SER A 220 -3.54 23.00 -13.87
C SER A 220 -2.49 21.92 -13.75
N ARG A 221 -2.09 21.30 -14.87
CA ARG A 221 -0.94 20.40 -14.95
C ARG A 221 -0.09 20.70 -16.17
N ARG A 222 1.23 20.68 -15.99
CA ARG A 222 2.23 20.81 -17.06
C ARG A 222 3.46 19.97 -16.74
N ILE A 223 4.33 19.78 -17.72
CA ILE A 223 5.63 19.13 -17.50
C ILE A 223 6.76 20.13 -17.79
N ASP A 224 7.73 20.22 -16.90
CA ASP A 224 8.88 21.12 -17.04
C ASP A 224 10.06 20.47 -17.78
N ASP A 225 11.11 21.24 -18.07
CA ASP A 225 12.32 20.75 -18.75
C ASP A 225 13.07 19.67 -17.98
N ARG A 226 12.78 19.51 -16.69
CA ARG A 226 13.41 18.55 -15.78
C ARG A 226 12.55 17.31 -15.57
N TRP A 227 11.58 17.03 -16.45
CA TRP A 227 10.67 15.87 -16.29
C TRP A 227 9.87 15.89 -14.99
N ARG A 228 9.57 17.07 -14.44
CA ARG A 228 8.66 17.20 -13.30
C ARG A 228 7.29 17.58 -13.80
N VAL A 229 6.29 16.81 -13.39
CA VAL A 229 4.90 17.20 -13.56
C VAL A 229 4.58 18.23 -12.48
N VAL A 230 4.27 19.45 -12.92
CA VAL A 230 3.87 20.57 -12.08
C VAL A 230 2.35 20.62 -12.07
N ILE A 231 1.78 20.54 -10.88
CA ILE A 231 0.33 20.60 -10.65
C ILE A 231 0.06 21.84 -9.80
N ASP A 232 -0.78 22.75 -10.29
CA ASP A 232 -1.27 23.89 -9.53
C ASP A 232 -2.74 23.69 -9.23
N ILE A 233 -3.14 23.95 -7.98
CA ILE A 233 -4.51 23.76 -7.49
C ILE A 233 -4.91 25.03 -6.75
N GLU A 234 -5.91 25.71 -7.27
CA GLU A 234 -6.39 26.99 -6.76
C GLU A 234 -7.91 26.92 -6.56
N ARG A 235 -8.44 27.67 -5.60
CA ARG A 235 -9.88 27.88 -5.47
C ARG A 235 -10.29 29.12 -6.26
N ASP A 236 -11.52 29.14 -6.77
CA ASP A 236 -12.07 30.31 -7.49
C ASP A 236 -12.06 31.60 -6.63
N ASP A 237 -12.03 31.48 -5.30
CA ASP A 237 -11.92 32.60 -4.36
C ASP A 237 -10.47 33.07 -4.10
N GLY A 238 -9.48 32.45 -4.76
CA GLY A 238 -8.06 32.75 -4.63
C GLY A 238 -7.39 32.19 -3.37
N THR A 239 -8.11 31.38 -2.58
CA THR A 239 -7.53 30.70 -1.40
C THR A 239 -6.90 29.36 -1.77
N VAL A 240 -5.90 28.95 -0.99
CA VAL A 240 -5.21 27.67 -1.19
C VAL A 240 -6.01 26.57 -0.48
N PRO A 241 -6.40 25.49 -1.16
CA PRO A 241 -7.11 24.40 -0.51
C PRO A 241 -6.17 23.59 0.39
N ASP A 242 -6.72 23.04 1.48
CA ASP A 242 -5.99 22.18 2.43
C ASP A 242 -5.72 20.80 1.83
N ILE A 243 -4.67 20.73 1.01
CA ILE A 243 -4.24 19.51 0.30
C ILE A 243 -3.36 18.67 1.22
N GLU A 244 -3.76 17.42 1.44
CA GLU A 244 -3.01 16.41 2.19
C GLU A 244 -2.01 15.68 1.28
N MET A 245 -2.41 15.39 0.04
CA MET A 245 -1.62 14.57 -0.87
C MET A 245 -1.92 14.93 -2.33
N VAL A 246 -0.90 14.82 -3.19
CA VAL A 246 -1.08 14.77 -4.65
C VAL A 246 -0.33 13.55 -5.17
N ARG A 247 -0.91 12.82 -6.13
CA ARG A 247 -0.22 11.72 -6.82
C ARG A 247 -0.58 11.66 -8.30
N LEU A 248 0.36 11.19 -9.12
CA LEU A 248 0.13 10.83 -10.52
C LEU A 248 0.16 9.30 -10.63
N GLY A 249 -1.00 8.67 -10.75
CA GLY A 249 -1.15 7.22 -10.59
C GLY A 249 -0.71 6.79 -9.19
N ARG A 250 0.43 6.11 -9.09
CA ARG A 250 1.04 5.68 -7.82
C ARG A 250 2.20 6.57 -7.36
N LEU A 251 2.59 7.58 -8.16
CA LEU A 251 3.74 8.42 -7.83
C LEU A 251 3.32 9.58 -6.93
N PRO A 252 3.88 9.68 -5.71
CA PRO A 252 3.59 10.79 -4.83
C PRO A 252 4.20 12.09 -5.37
N GLY A 253 3.44 13.16 -5.25
CA GLY A 253 3.90 14.53 -5.45
C GLY A 253 4.47 15.09 -4.15
N GLN A 254 5.34 16.08 -4.30
CA GLN A 254 5.87 16.88 -3.20
C GLN A 254 5.37 18.31 -3.32
N PRO A 255 4.98 18.96 -2.21
CA PRO A 255 4.58 20.36 -2.25
C PRO A 255 5.78 21.23 -2.66
N ALA A 256 5.53 22.18 -3.55
CA ALA A 256 6.56 23.13 -3.96
C ALA A 256 6.73 24.20 -2.88
N THR A 257 7.98 24.60 -2.62
CA THR A 257 8.30 25.59 -1.58
C THR A 257 8.04 27.03 -2.02
N ASP A 258 7.95 27.26 -3.33
CA ASP A 258 7.87 28.58 -3.97
C ASP A 258 6.44 29.06 -4.25
N ALA A 259 5.46 28.16 -4.25
CA ALA A 259 4.06 28.49 -4.51
C ALA A 259 3.11 27.59 -3.70
N PRO A 260 2.28 28.16 -2.80
CA PRO A 260 1.32 27.36 -2.06
C PRO A 260 0.24 26.82 -3.01
N GLY A 261 -0.16 25.56 -2.84
CA GLY A 261 -1.07 24.86 -3.77
C GLY A 261 -0.39 24.23 -4.98
N ARG A 262 0.93 24.44 -5.17
CA ARG A 262 1.73 23.77 -6.20
C ARG A 262 2.34 22.47 -5.68
N TRP A 263 2.26 21.44 -6.51
CA TRP A 263 2.86 20.13 -6.26
C TRP A 263 3.69 19.67 -7.45
N LEU A 264 4.74 18.90 -7.17
CA LEU A 264 5.72 18.43 -8.14
C LEU A 264 5.83 16.90 -8.05
N VAL A 265 5.64 16.21 -9.17
CA VAL A 265 5.91 14.77 -9.29
C VAL A 265 7.15 14.57 -10.17
N ASP A 266 8.20 13.96 -9.63
CA ASP A 266 9.47 13.77 -10.35
C ASP A 266 9.45 12.49 -11.20
N LEU A 267 9.52 12.65 -12.51
CA LEU A 267 9.59 11.52 -13.45
C LEU A 267 11.02 11.18 -13.87
N ARG A 268 12.04 11.95 -13.47
CA ARG A 268 13.45 11.69 -13.86
C ARG A 268 13.95 10.29 -13.52
N PRO A 269 13.61 9.68 -12.36
CA PRO A 269 14.10 8.35 -12.02
C PRO A 269 13.66 7.25 -12.99
N TRP A 270 12.62 7.49 -13.80
CA TRP A 270 12.01 6.50 -14.67
C TRP A 270 12.59 6.53 -16.09
N GLU A 271 12.54 5.41 -16.79
CA GLU A 271 12.93 5.32 -18.20
C GLU A 271 11.92 6.02 -19.12
N HIS A 272 12.35 6.45 -20.31
CA HIS A 272 11.53 7.26 -21.23
C HIS A 272 10.10 6.72 -21.44
N LEU A 273 9.95 5.45 -21.82
CA LEU A 273 8.64 4.84 -22.04
C LEU A 273 7.79 4.76 -20.76
N GLN A 274 8.43 4.58 -19.60
CA GLN A 274 7.73 4.57 -18.32
C GLN A 274 7.22 5.98 -17.98
N ARG A 275 8.02 7.03 -18.22
CA ARG A 275 7.58 8.42 -18.04
C ARG A 275 6.32 8.72 -18.83
N LEU A 276 6.28 8.33 -20.11
CA LEU A 276 5.11 8.55 -20.97
C LEU A 276 3.85 7.84 -20.43
N ARG A 277 3.98 6.59 -19.97
CA ARG A 277 2.85 5.85 -19.36
C ARG A 277 2.40 6.47 -18.04
N LEU A 278 3.33 6.97 -17.23
CA LEU A 278 3.02 7.66 -15.97
C LEU A 278 2.29 8.98 -16.22
N MET A 279 2.62 9.69 -17.30
CA MET A 279 1.90 10.89 -17.73
C MET A 279 0.46 10.60 -18.19
N GLU A 280 0.13 9.37 -18.56
CA GLU A 280 -1.25 8.96 -18.86
C GLU A 280 -2.03 8.53 -17.60
N SER A 281 -1.35 8.44 -16.46
CA SER A 281 -1.98 8.04 -15.20
C SER A 281 -2.92 9.12 -14.66
N PRO A 282 -3.97 8.72 -13.91
CA PRO A 282 -4.87 9.68 -13.28
C PRO A 282 -4.12 10.56 -12.29
N LEU A 283 -4.40 11.87 -12.32
CA LEU A 283 -4.05 12.76 -11.23
C LEU A 283 -5.02 12.51 -10.09
N VAL A 284 -4.51 12.32 -8.88
CA VAL A 284 -5.34 12.20 -7.68
C VAL A 284 -4.86 13.21 -6.65
N VAL A 285 -5.78 13.95 -6.07
CA VAL A 285 -5.52 14.93 -5.01
C VAL A 285 -6.34 14.55 -3.80
N GLY A 286 -5.70 14.39 -2.64
CA GLY A 286 -6.35 14.20 -1.36
C GLY A 286 -6.35 15.49 -0.55
N PHE A 287 -7.47 15.80 0.08
CA PHE A 287 -7.67 16.95 0.94
C PHE A 287 -7.84 16.50 2.40
N GLN A 288 -7.42 17.33 3.36
CA GLN A 288 -7.44 17.00 4.79
C GLN A 288 -8.85 16.71 5.34
N ASN A 289 -9.88 17.22 4.68
CA ASN A 289 -11.28 16.93 5.00
C ASN A 289 -11.76 15.55 4.50
N GLY A 290 -10.84 14.72 4.00
CA GLY A 290 -11.09 13.37 3.50
C GLY A 290 -11.61 13.32 2.06
N HIS A 291 -11.84 14.46 1.41
CA HIS A 291 -12.28 14.49 0.01
C HIS A 291 -11.11 14.24 -0.94
N ARG A 292 -11.42 13.75 -2.14
CA ARG A 292 -10.43 13.53 -3.19
C ARG A 292 -10.95 13.96 -4.55
N LEU A 293 -10.03 14.44 -5.38
CA LEU A 293 -10.15 14.71 -6.82
C LEU A 293 -9.39 13.64 -7.60
#